data_AF-A0A820EHC4-F1
#
_entry.id   AF-A0A820EHC4-F1
#
_cell.length_a   1.000
_cell.length_b   1.000
_cell.length_c   1.000
_cell.angle_alpha   90.00
_cell.angle_beta   90.00
_cell.angle_gamma   90.00
#
_symmetry.space_group_name_H-M   'P 1'
#
loop_
_entity.id
_entity.type
_entity.pdbx_description
1 polymer ?
#
loop_
_entity_poly.entity_id
_entity_poly.type
_entity_poly.pdbx_seq_one_letter_code
_entity_poly.pdbx_strand_id
1 'polypeptide(L)'
;DNYTLQVNPLSGIFNEEHVKYFRFIGRIIAMAIYHGKLLEAFFIRPFYKMLLSKPITLADMESVDREYYQSLKYILDNDPTELDLYFVVNEEVLGELREHELKPGGQHILVTEQNKQEYIEMVINYRFVQRIKIQMDALRHGFKEILPLEYIQIFDEKEVELLISGLGEINVNDWRTYTMYKGGYTPDNPVIQHFWKVIK
;
A
#
# COMPACT_ATOMS: atom_id res chain seq x y z
N ASP A 1 9.87 -4.30 -7.06
CA ASP A 1 9.21 -3.52 -8.11
C ASP A 1 7.76 -3.22 -7.73
N ASN A 2 7.54 -2.21 -6.88
CA ASN A 2 6.19 -1.86 -6.44
C ASN A 2 5.66 -0.70 -7.30
N TYR A 3 5.04 -1.04 -8.44
CA TYR A 3 4.26 -0.11 -9.26
C TYR A 3 2.92 0.29 -8.60
N THR A 4 2.68 -0.15 -7.37
CA THR A 4 1.46 0.15 -6.59
C THR A 4 1.53 1.54 -5.97
N LEU A 5 0.43 2.28 -6.07
CA LEU A 5 0.25 3.60 -5.52
C LEU A 5 -0.16 3.54 -4.04
N GLN A 6 0.35 4.49 -3.27
CA GLN A 6 -0.07 4.75 -1.89
C GLN A 6 -0.31 6.24 -1.70
N VAL A 7 -1.19 6.60 -0.77
CA VAL A 7 -1.41 8.00 -0.40
C VAL A 7 -0.13 8.55 0.22
N ASN A 8 0.33 9.71 -0.26
CA ASN A 8 1.45 10.42 0.34
C ASN A 8 0.99 11.09 1.66
N PRO A 9 1.56 10.72 2.83
CA PRO A 9 1.31 11.40 4.10
C PRO A 9 1.53 12.91 4.04
N LEU A 10 2.51 13.35 3.26
CA LEU A 10 2.95 14.73 3.16
C LEU A 10 2.14 15.55 2.14
N SER A 11 1.04 15.00 1.61
CA SER A 11 0.23 15.68 0.58
C SER A 11 -0.21 17.10 0.97
N GLY A 12 -0.45 17.36 2.26
CA GLY A 12 -0.84 18.68 2.76
C GLY A 12 0.29 19.71 2.77
N ILE A 13 1.56 19.27 2.75
CA ILE A 13 2.71 20.18 2.64
C ILE A 13 2.80 20.75 1.23
N PHE A 14 2.51 19.93 0.22
CA PHE A 14 2.63 20.32 -1.18
C PHE A 14 1.39 21.03 -1.73
N ASN A 15 0.22 20.80 -1.12
CA ASN A 15 -1.03 21.39 -1.56
C ASN A 15 -2.02 21.54 -0.40
N GLU A 16 -2.34 22.78 -0.02
CA GLU A 16 -3.30 23.09 1.03
C GLU A 16 -4.72 22.55 0.73
N GLU A 17 -5.08 22.45 -0.55
CA GLU A 17 -6.37 21.92 -0.99
C GLU A 17 -6.36 20.39 -1.21
N HIS A 18 -5.30 19.68 -0.82
CA HIS A 18 -5.16 18.23 -1.09
C HIS A 18 -6.39 17.41 -0.69
N VAL A 19 -7.06 17.76 0.42
CA VAL A 19 -8.28 17.10 0.91
C VAL A 19 -9.40 17.14 -0.14
N LYS A 20 -9.58 18.28 -0.83
CA LYS A 20 -10.58 18.43 -1.89
C LYS A 20 -10.24 17.54 -3.09
N TYR A 21 -8.96 17.41 -3.43
CA TYR A 21 -8.49 16.50 -4.47
C TYR A 21 -8.75 15.03 -4.10
N PHE A 22 -8.52 14.61 -2.86
CA PHE A 22 -8.83 13.24 -2.44
C PHE A 22 -10.33 12.94 -2.50
N ARG A 23 -11.18 13.90 -2.09
CA ARG A 23 -12.64 13.78 -2.28
C ARG A 23 -13.00 13.65 -3.76
N PHE A 24 -12.38 14.44 -4.63
CA PHE A 24 -12.58 14.33 -6.07
C PHE A 24 -12.15 12.97 -6.61
N ILE A 25 -10.97 12.46 -6.23
CA ILE A 25 -10.50 11.11 -6.59
C ILE A 25 -11.52 10.05 -6.14
N GLY A 26 -12.05 10.17 -4.92
CA GLY A 26 -13.11 9.29 -4.42
C GLY A 26 -14.33 9.24 -5.33
N ARG A 27 -14.80 10.40 -5.82
CA ARG A 27 -15.90 10.50 -6.79
C ARG A 27 -15.53 9.81 -8.12
N ILE A 28 -14.32 10.03 -8.62
CA ILE A 28 -13.85 9.41 -9.88
C ILE A 28 -13.84 7.89 -9.78
N ILE A 29 -13.29 7.33 -8.69
CA ILE A 29 -13.26 5.88 -8.45
C ILE A 29 -14.70 5.32 -8.44
N ALA A 30 -15.59 5.96 -7.69
CA ALA A 30 -16.98 5.50 -7.60
C ALA A 30 -17.72 5.62 -8.95
N MET A 31 -17.48 6.67 -9.73
CA MET A 31 -18.04 6.82 -11.08
C MET A 31 -17.50 5.76 -12.04
N ALA A 32 -16.21 5.43 -11.95
CA ALA A 32 -15.60 4.38 -12.78
C ALA A 32 -16.30 3.04 -12.52
N ILE A 33 -16.47 2.66 -11.24
CA ILE A 33 -17.21 1.45 -10.85
C ILE A 33 -18.66 1.51 -11.34
N TYR A 34 -19.36 2.63 -11.10
CA TYR A 34 -20.78 2.78 -11.47
C TYR A 34 -21.02 2.63 -12.98
N HIS A 35 -20.07 3.09 -13.81
CA HIS A 35 -20.16 3.01 -15.27
C HIS A 35 -19.43 1.80 -15.89
N GLY A 36 -18.87 0.90 -15.08
CA GLY A 36 -18.11 -0.27 -15.55
C GLY A 36 -16.86 0.13 -16.35
N LYS A 37 -16.15 1.17 -15.88
CA LYS A 37 -14.87 1.63 -16.44
C LYS A 37 -13.73 1.30 -15.49
N LEU A 38 -12.58 0.98 -16.06
CA LEU A 38 -11.37 0.69 -15.32
C LEU A 38 -10.51 1.95 -15.18
N LEU A 39 -9.78 2.04 -14.08
CA LEU A 39 -8.73 3.03 -13.85
C LEU A 39 -7.37 2.38 -14.07
N GLU A 40 -6.48 3.08 -14.78
CA GLU A 40 -5.07 2.68 -14.93
C GLU A 40 -4.27 3.03 -13.66
N ALA A 41 -4.69 2.50 -12.52
CA ALA A 41 -4.09 2.77 -11.22
C ALA A 41 -4.24 1.55 -10.30
N PHE A 42 -3.13 0.98 -9.85
CA PHE A 42 -3.10 -0.10 -8.87
C PHE A 42 -2.68 0.45 -7.52
N PHE A 43 -3.47 0.24 -6.47
CA PHE A 43 -3.16 0.72 -5.12
C PHE A 43 -2.59 -0.40 -4.27
N ILE A 44 -1.88 -0.06 -3.20
CA ILE A 44 -1.47 -1.06 -2.20
C ILE A 44 -2.69 -1.72 -1.55
N ARG A 45 -2.61 -3.00 -1.20
CA ARG A 45 -3.72 -3.74 -0.54
C ARG A 45 -4.33 -3.03 0.68
N PRO A 46 -3.55 -2.38 1.58
CA PRO A 46 -4.08 -1.54 2.64
C PRO A 46 -5.08 -0.47 2.19
N PHE A 47 -4.92 0.12 1.01
CA PHE A 47 -5.82 1.14 0.48
C PHE A 47 -7.24 0.59 0.27
N TYR A 48 -7.37 -0.56 -0.40
CA TYR A 48 -8.65 -1.21 -0.63
C TYR A 48 -9.30 -1.67 0.68
N LYS A 49 -8.50 -2.19 1.62
CA LYS A 49 -8.98 -2.53 2.97
C LYS A 49 -9.53 -1.31 3.70
N MET A 50 -8.83 -0.17 3.65
CA MET A 50 -9.32 1.08 4.26
C MET A 50 -10.61 1.59 3.62
N LEU A 51 -10.73 1.53 2.30
CA LEU A 51 -11.96 1.88 1.59
C LEU A 51 -13.16 1.06 2.10
N LEU A 52 -12.94 -0.26 2.28
CA LEU A 52 -13.91 -1.22 2.82
C LEU A 52 -14.08 -1.16 4.36
N SER A 53 -13.25 -0.37 5.06
CA SER A 53 -13.19 -0.33 6.54
C SER A 53 -12.82 -1.68 7.17
N LYS A 54 -11.95 -2.45 6.50
CA LYS A 54 -11.34 -3.68 7.02
C LYS A 54 -10.05 -3.36 7.79
N PRO A 55 -9.72 -4.16 8.82
CA PRO A 55 -8.48 -4.01 9.56
C PRO A 55 -7.26 -4.33 8.69
N ILE A 56 -6.18 -3.58 8.91
CA ILE A 56 -4.89 -3.80 8.28
C ILE A 56 -4.06 -4.65 9.22
N THR A 57 -3.38 -5.65 8.67
CA THR A 57 -2.68 -6.70 9.39
C THR A 57 -1.21 -6.71 9.01
N LEU A 58 -0.38 -7.42 9.78
CA LEU A 58 1.04 -7.58 9.48
C LEU A 58 1.26 -8.22 8.09
N ALA A 59 0.40 -9.14 7.67
CA ALA A 59 0.47 -9.77 6.35
C ALA A 59 0.29 -8.76 5.19
N ASP A 60 -0.38 -7.63 5.42
CA ASP A 60 -0.52 -6.61 4.38
C ASP A 60 0.80 -5.82 4.19
N MET A 61 1.66 -5.76 5.22
CA MET A 61 2.99 -5.16 5.14
C MET A 61 3.88 -5.90 4.14
N GLU A 62 3.80 -7.24 4.08
CA GLU A 62 4.67 -8.05 3.21
C GLU A 62 4.57 -7.64 1.73
N SER A 63 3.37 -7.26 1.28
CA SER A 63 3.13 -6.80 -0.09
C SER A 63 3.66 -5.38 -0.38
N VAL A 64 3.87 -4.56 0.65
CA VAL A 64 4.28 -3.17 0.50
C VAL A 64 5.77 -2.98 0.79
N ASP A 65 6.25 -3.59 1.87
CA ASP A 65 7.61 -3.49 2.35
C ASP A 65 8.01 -4.80 3.02
N ARG A 66 8.68 -5.66 2.24
CA ARG A 66 9.08 -6.99 2.68
C ARG A 66 10.14 -6.95 3.77
N GLU A 67 11.05 -5.98 3.70
CA GLU A 67 12.12 -5.83 4.69
C GLU A 67 11.54 -5.41 6.04
N TYR A 68 10.64 -4.41 6.03
CA TYR A 68 9.98 -3.96 7.24
C TYR A 68 9.04 -5.03 7.83
N TYR A 69 8.34 -5.77 6.97
CA TYR A 69 7.59 -6.96 7.39
C TYR A 69 8.48 -8.00 8.09
N GLN A 70 9.66 -8.29 7.57
CA GLN A 70 10.59 -9.25 8.18
C GLN A 70 11.05 -8.79 9.56
N SER A 71 11.35 -7.50 9.72
CA SER A 71 11.72 -6.93 11.02
C SER A 71 10.59 -7.03 12.05
N LEU A 72 9.36 -6.67 11.67
CA LEU A 72 8.20 -6.81 12.56
C LEU A 72 7.86 -8.27 12.86
N LYS A 73 8.05 -9.16 11.89
CA LYS A 73 7.88 -10.61 12.08
C LYS A 73 8.94 -11.18 13.03
N TYR A 74 10.19 -10.71 12.94
CA TYR A 74 11.23 -11.09 13.89
C TYR A 74 10.86 -10.69 15.31
N ILE A 75 10.39 -9.44 15.51
CA ILE A 75 9.88 -8.96 16.80
C ILE A 75 8.72 -9.84 17.27
N LEU A 76 7.81 -10.24 16.36
CA LEU A 76 6.67 -11.10 16.71
C LEU A 76 7.11 -12.49 17.19
N ASP A 77 8.08 -13.09 16.51
CA ASP A 77 8.48 -14.49 16.71
C ASP A 77 9.54 -14.66 17.81
N ASN A 78 10.21 -13.58 18.25
CA ASN A 78 11.29 -13.60 19.24
C ASN A 78 11.01 -12.61 20.39
N ASP A 79 11.82 -12.66 21.45
CA ASP A 79 11.79 -11.66 22.53
C ASP A 79 12.55 -10.39 22.08
N PRO A 80 11.87 -9.24 21.93
CA PRO A 80 12.51 -8.00 21.47
C PRO A 80 13.21 -7.21 22.58
N THR A 81 13.21 -7.68 23.83
CA THR A 81 13.74 -6.92 24.97
C THR A 81 15.22 -6.54 24.79
N GLU A 82 16.01 -7.39 24.14
CA GLU A 82 17.43 -7.11 23.84
C GLU A 82 17.64 -6.13 22.68
N LEU A 83 16.60 -5.82 21.91
CA LEU A 83 16.66 -4.87 20.79
C LEU A 83 16.59 -3.40 21.23
N ASP A 84 16.33 -3.15 22.51
CA ASP A 84 16.18 -1.80 23.11
C ASP A 84 15.22 -0.90 22.32
N LEU A 85 14.11 -1.50 21.87
CA LEU A 85 13.06 -0.78 21.13
C LEU A 85 12.11 -0.11 22.10
N TYR A 86 11.64 1.09 21.74
CA TYR A 86 10.64 1.84 22.49
C TYR A 86 9.38 2.03 21.64
N PHE A 87 8.27 2.49 22.23
CA PHE A 87 7.03 2.81 21.52
C PHE A 87 7.14 4.12 20.71
N VAL A 88 8.15 4.18 19.85
CA VAL A 88 8.48 5.29 18.94
C VAL A 88 8.81 4.75 17.56
N VAL A 89 8.61 5.59 16.55
CA VAL A 89 9.01 5.32 15.17
C VAL A 89 9.73 6.54 14.59
N ASN A 90 10.76 6.27 13.81
CA ASN A 90 11.50 7.31 13.08
C ASN A 90 10.92 7.44 11.67
N GLU A 91 10.58 8.66 11.29
CA GLU A 91 10.09 9.01 9.96
C GLU A 91 11.02 10.06 9.34
N GLU A 92 11.51 9.80 8.13
CA GLU A 92 12.22 10.80 7.36
C GLU A 92 11.20 11.70 6.63
N VAL A 93 11.18 12.99 6.99
CA VAL A 93 10.31 14.00 6.40
C VAL A 93 11.17 15.08 5.76
N LEU A 94 11.19 15.13 4.43
CA LEU A 94 11.96 16.12 3.65
C LEU A 94 13.47 16.17 4.01
N GLY A 95 14.05 15.00 4.30
CA GLY A 95 15.47 14.86 4.69
C GLY A 95 15.74 15.07 6.18
N GLU A 96 14.73 15.38 7.00
CA GLU A 96 14.83 15.45 8.45
C GLU A 96 14.28 14.16 9.09
N LEU A 97 15.07 13.53 9.95
CA LEU A 97 14.59 12.42 10.77
C LEU A 97 13.74 12.97 11.92
N ARG A 98 12.48 12.55 12.00
CA ARG A 98 11.55 12.93 13.07
C ARG A 98 11.12 11.69 13.83
N GLU A 99 11.17 11.78 15.15
CA GLU A 99 10.67 10.74 16.02
C GLU A 99 9.18 10.99 16.32
N HIS A 100 8.38 9.93 16.27
CA HIS A 100 6.96 9.97 16.59
C HIS A 100 6.63 8.91 17.65
N GLU A 101 6.09 9.33 18.78
CA GLU A 101 5.60 8.42 19.80
C GLU A 101 4.33 7.70 19.34
N LEU A 102 4.34 6.36 19.39
CA LEU A 102 3.18 5.53 19.02
C LEU A 102 2.04 5.63 20.03
N LYS A 103 2.36 5.95 21.29
CA LYS A 103 1.43 6.20 22.39
C LYS A 103 2.02 7.21 23.37
N PRO A 104 1.21 7.87 24.22
CA PRO A 104 1.70 8.89 25.14
C PRO A 104 2.85 8.39 26.03
N GLY A 105 3.99 9.09 25.99
CA GLY A 105 5.19 8.71 26.75
C GLY A 105 5.92 7.49 26.17
N GLY A 106 5.64 7.15 24.91
CA GLY A 106 6.16 5.98 24.21
C GLY A 106 7.68 5.91 24.18
N GLN A 107 8.37 7.06 24.22
CA GLN A 107 9.83 7.16 24.32
C GLN A 107 10.43 6.54 25.60
N HIS A 108 9.60 6.30 26.62
CA HIS A 108 10.01 5.69 27.90
C HIS A 108 9.45 4.29 28.13
N ILE A 109 8.74 3.74 27.14
CA ILE A 109 8.10 2.43 27.25
C ILE A 109 8.89 1.47 26.37
N LEU A 110 9.66 0.59 27.03
CA LEU A 110 10.41 -0.47 26.37
C LEU A 110 9.46 -1.51 25.76
N VAL A 111 9.78 -1.99 24.56
CA VAL A 111 9.10 -3.10 23.91
C VAL A 111 9.63 -4.41 24.50
N THR A 112 8.75 -5.18 25.10
CA THR A 112 9.03 -6.46 25.76
C THR A 112 8.16 -7.56 25.16
N GLU A 113 8.44 -8.81 25.51
CA GLU A 113 7.63 -9.96 25.10
C GLU A 113 6.13 -9.80 25.40
N GLN A 114 5.76 -9.11 26.49
CA GLN A 114 4.37 -8.93 26.90
C GLN A 114 3.62 -7.86 26.10
N ASN A 115 4.32 -6.88 25.53
CA ASN A 115 3.70 -5.73 24.86
C ASN A 115 4.04 -5.63 23.35
N LYS A 116 4.85 -6.56 22.82
CA LYS A 116 5.27 -6.58 21.41
C LYS A 116 4.10 -6.61 20.41
N GLN A 117 2.99 -7.27 20.75
CA GLN A 117 1.81 -7.30 19.87
C GLN A 117 1.20 -5.90 19.72
N GLU A 118 1.05 -5.17 20.83
CA GLU A 118 0.57 -3.78 20.84
C GLU A 118 1.53 -2.88 20.03
N TYR A 119 2.84 -3.05 20.22
CA TYR A 119 3.84 -2.31 19.44
C TYR A 119 3.66 -2.52 17.93
N ILE A 120 3.57 -3.78 17.48
CA ILE A 120 3.40 -4.13 16.07
C ILE A 120 2.09 -3.54 15.51
N GLU A 121 0.98 -3.66 16.25
CA GLU A 121 -0.31 -3.09 15.84
C GLU A 121 -0.24 -1.57 15.69
N MET A 122 0.41 -0.88 16.62
CA MET A 122 0.58 0.58 16.56
C MET A 122 1.48 1.00 15.40
N VAL A 123 2.57 0.27 15.13
CA VAL A 123 3.44 0.51 13.96
C VAL A 123 2.65 0.36 12.66
N ILE A 124 1.86 -0.71 12.51
CA ILE A 124 1.04 -0.94 11.32
C ILE A 124 0.00 0.17 11.16
N ASN A 125 -0.68 0.52 12.24
CA ASN A 125 -1.69 1.58 12.25
C ASN A 125 -1.07 2.95 11.91
N TYR A 126 0.10 3.28 12.43
CA TYR A 126 0.81 4.50 12.07
C TYR A 126 1.25 4.49 10.60
N ARG A 127 1.85 3.37 10.13
CA ARG A 127 2.37 3.23 8.76
C ARG A 127 1.28 3.39 7.70
N PHE A 128 0.10 2.83 7.92
CA PHE A 128 -0.94 2.75 6.88
C PHE A 128 -2.19 3.57 7.15
N VAL A 129 -2.51 3.91 8.40
CA VAL A 129 -3.80 4.53 8.75
C VAL A 129 -3.63 5.97 9.22
N GLN A 130 -2.93 6.18 10.35
CA GLN A 130 -2.95 7.46 11.06
C GLN A 130 -2.45 8.61 10.18
N ARG A 131 -1.32 8.40 9.50
CA ARG A 131 -0.65 9.40 8.65
C ARG A 131 -1.46 9.86 7.42
N ILE A 132 -2.43 9.07 7.00
CA ILE A 132 -3.24 9.34 5.80
C ILE A 132 -4.74 9.42 6.09
N LYS A 133 -5.12 9.48 7.36
CA LYS A 133 -6.52 9.40 7.80
C LYS A 133 -7.39 10.48 7.13
N ILE A 134 -6.91 11.72 7.10
CA ILE A 134 -7.65 12.86 6.54
C ILE A 134 -7.89 12.68 5.04
N GLN A 135 -6.85 12.23 4.31
CA GLN A 135 -6.91 11.94 2.88
C GLN A 135 -7.90 10.82 2.59
N MET A 136 -7.81 9.72 3.34
CA MET A 136 -8.66 8.55 3.15
C MET A 136 -10.12 8.81 3.55
N ASP A 137 -10.37 9.60 4.59
CA ASP A 137 -11.73 9.99 4.99
C ASP A 137 -12.37 10.89 3.93
N ALA A 138 -11.62 11.84 3.36
CA ALA A 138 -12.09 12.67 2.25
C ALA A 138 -12.40 11.85 1.00
N LEU A 139 -11.52 10.90 0.65
CA LEU A 139 -11.72 9.98 -0.47
C LEU A 139 -12.98 9.13 -0.27
N ARG A 140 -13.15 8.53 0.90
CA ARG A 140 -14.35 7.74 1.24
C ARG A 140 -15.62 8.59 1.21
N HIS A 141 -15.54 9.84 1.64
CA HIS A 141 -16.66 10.77 1.56
C HIS A 141 -17.06 11.04 0.10
N GLY A 142 -16.09 11.35 -0.76
CA GLY A 142 -16.33 11.56 -2.19
C GLY A 142 -16.85 10.30 -2.90
N PHE A 143 -16.35 9.12 -2.52
CA PHE A 143 -16.85 7.84 -3.03
C PHE A 143 -18.33 7.64 -2.71
N LYS A 144 -18.73 7.85 -1.45
CA LYS A 144 -20.11 7.68 -0.95
C LYS A 144 -21.13 8.59 -1.61
N GLU A 145 -20.72 9.71 -2.17
CA GLU A 145 -21.62 10.63 -2.88
C GLU A 145 -22.14 10.05 -4.19
N ILE A 146 -21.40 9.10 -4.78
CA ILE A 146 -21.74 8.47 -6.05
C ILE A 146 -22.23 7.04 -5.80
N LEU A 147 -21.51 6.28 -4.97
CA LEU A 147 -21.81 4.88 -4.68
C LEU A 147 -21.82 4.63 -3.16
N PRO A 148 -22.95 4.23 -2.57
CA PRO A 148 -23.01 3.80 -1.17
C PRO A 148 -21.98 2.68 -0.89
N LEU A 149 -21.28 2.76 0.25
CA LEU A 149 -20.21 1.79 0.56
C LEU A 149 -20.76 0.37 0.76
N GLU A 150 -22.02 0.25 1.14
CA GLU A 150 -22.69 -1.02 1.39
C GLU A 150 -22.71 -1.91 0.14
N TYR A 151 -22.74 -1.31 -1.06
CA TYR A 151 -22.70 -2.04 -2.33
C TYR A 151 -21.32 -2.60 -2.66
N ILE A 152 -20.25 -2.01 -2.13
CA ILE A 152 -18.88 -2.49 -2.37
C ILE A 152 -18.37 -3.36 -1.22
N GLN A 153 -18.98 -3.27 -0.04
CA GLN A 153 -18.61 -4.07 1.14
C GLN A 153 -18.89 -5.57 1.02
N ILE A 154 -19.66 -5.99 0.02
CA ILE A 154 -19.85 -7.41 -0.31
C ILE A 154 -18.57 -8.05 -0.90
N PHE A 155 -17.69 -7.24 -1.46
CA PHE A 155 -16.45 -7.68 -2.10
C PHE A 155 -15.28 -7.74 -1.11
N ASP A 156 -14.32 -8.60 -1.41
CA ASP A 156 -13.01 -8.55 -0.78
C ASP A 156 -12.08 -7.50 -1.42
N GLU A 157 -10.95 -7.23 -0.78
CA GLU A 157 -10.00 -6.22 -1.26
C GLU A 157 -9.40 -6.54 -2.63
N LYS A 158 -9.31 -7.82 -3.03
CA LYS A 158 -8.82 -8.24 -4.34
C LYS A 158 -9.90 -8.09 -5.41
N GLU A 159 -11.14 -8.39 -5.06
CA GLU A 159 -12.29 -8.18 -5.92
C GLU A 159 -12.52 -6.68 -6.16
N VAL A 160 -12.34 -5.83 -5.15
CA VAL A 160 -12.39 -4.37 -5.30
C VAL A 160 -11.25 -3.85 -6.18
N GLU A 161 -10.03 -4.38 -6.01
CA GLU A 161 -8.92 -4.09 -6.90
C GLU A 161 -9.28 -4.42 -8.35
N LEU A 162 -9.85 -5.59 -8.61
CA LEU A 162 -10.28 -6.00 -9.94
C LEU A 162 -11.40 -5.10 -10.50
N LEU A 163 -12.35 -4.68 -9.68
CA LEU A 163 -13.43 -3.77 -10.07
C LEU A 163 -12.92 -2.38 -10.44
N ILE A 164 -11.88 -1.89 -9.76
CA ILE A 164 -11.31 -0.55 -9.99
C ILE A 164 -10.32 -0.57 -11.15
N SER A 165 -9.40 -1.54 -11.16
CA SER A 165 -8.18 -1.49 -11.97
C SER A 165 -8.15 -2.56 -13.05
N GLY A 166 -9.00 -3.58 -12.95
CA GLY A 166 -8.98 -4.74 -13.84
C GLY A 166 -7.75 -5.62 -13.63
N LEU A 167 -7.47 -6.46 -14.62
CA LEU A 167 -6.20 -7.18 -14.69
C LEU A 167 -5.17 -6.30 -15.38
N GLY A 168 -3.96 -6.24 -14.84
CA GLY A 168 -2.86 -5.58 -15.53
C GLY A 168 -2.57 -6.28 -16.85
N GLU A 169 -2.81 -5.60 -17.96
CA GLU A 169 -2.41 -6.10 -19.28
C GLU A 169 -0.93 -5.79 -19.52
N ILE A 170 -0.12 -6.83 -19.71
CA ILE A 170 1.28 -6.67 -20.07
C ILE A 170 1.39 -6.56 -21.59
N ASN A 171 1.87 -5.42 -22.09
CA ASN A 171 2.21 -5.30 -23.51
C ASN A 171 3.44 -6.14 -23.82
N VAL A 172 3.21 -7.38 -24.26
CA VAL A 172 4.28 -8.36 -24.56
C VAL A 172 5.23 -7.85 -25.66
N ASN A 173 4.75 -7.02 -26.59
CA ASN A 173 5.61 -6.45 -27.62
C ASN A 173 6.56 -5.40 -27.05
N ASP A 174 6.06 -4.54 -26.17
CA ASP A 174 6.87 -3.55 -25.45
C ASP A 174 7.91 -4.25 -24.56
N TRP A 175 7.45 -5.23 -23.76
CA TRP A 175 8.33 -6.05 -22.91
C TRP A 175 9.44 -6.71 -23.73
N ARG A 176 9.11 -7.32 -24.87
CA ARG A 176 10.09 -7.94 -25.76
C ARG A 176 11.10 -6.94 -26.34
N THR A 177 10.63 -5.74 -26.70
CA THR A 177 11.46 -4.68 -27.32
C THR A 177 12.53 -4.19 -26.36
N TYR A 178 12.20 -4.05 -25.08
CA TYR A 178 13.11 -3.54 -24.05
C TYR A 178 13.81 -4.64 -23.23
N THR A 179 13.72 -5.91 -23.65
CA THR A 179 14.42 -7.01 -22.98
C THR A 179 15.88 -7.10 -23.42
N MET A 180 16.80 -7.05 -22.46
CA MET A 180 18.23 -7.28 -22.67
C MET A 180 18.60 -8.76 -22.45
N TYR A 181 19.31 -9.34 -23.42
CA TYR A 181 19.78 -10.72 -23.34
C TYR A 181 21.26 -10.76 -22.89
N LYS A 182 21.60 -11.71 -22.01
CA LYS A 182 22.97 -11.92 -21.49
C LYS A 182 23.40 -13.37 -21.70
N GLY A 183 24.70 -13.66 -21.54
CA GLY A 183 25.22 -15.03 -21.61
C GLY A 183 25.21 -15.67 -23.01
N GLY A 184 25.33 -14.86 -24.06
CA GLY A 184 25.34 -15.33 -25.45
C GLY A 184 23.96 -15.48 -26.10
N TYR A 185 22.87 -15.22 -25.37
CA TYR A 185 21.53 -15.14 -25.95
C TYR A 185 21.35 -13.86 -26.77
N THR A 186 20.63 -13.99 -27.87
CA THR A 186 20.21 -12.91 -28.76
C THR A 186 18.72 -13.07 -29.08
N PRO A 187 18.04 -12.02 -29.59
CA PRO A 187 16.62 -12.11 -29.97
C PRO A 187 16.31 -13.23 -30.97
N ASP A 188 17.30 -13.61 -31.79
CA ASP A 188 17.19 -14.63 -32.84
C ASP A 188 17.42 -16.06 -32.33
N ASN A 189 17.91 -16.22 -31.09
CA ASN A 189 18.17 -17.54 -30.54
C ASN A 189 16.84 -18.35 -30.44
N PRO A 190 16.81 -19.61 -30.88
CA PRO A 190 15.59 -20.44 -30.83
C PRO A 190 14.95 -20.51 -29.45
N VAL A 191 15.75 -20.53 -28.37
CA VAL A 191 15.24 -20.55 -27.00
C VAL A 191 14.49 -19.27 -26.66
N ILE A 192 15.00 -18.11 -27.09
CA ILE A 192 14.36 -16.81 -26.88
C ILE A 192 13.08 -16.68 -27.70
N GLN A 193 13.07 -17.18 -28.95
CA GLN A 193 11.87 -17.20 -29.77
C GLN A 193 10.76 -18.07 -29.14
N HIS A 194 11.12 -19.23 -28.59
CA HIS A 194 10.17 -20.08 -27.87
C HIS A 194 9.65 -19.41 -26.60
N PHE A 195 10.51 -18.76 -25.82
CA PHE A 195 10.12 -18.00 -24.62
C PHE A 195 9.01 -16.98 -24.93
N TRP A 196 9.21 -16.13 -25.94
CA TRP A 196 8.20 -15.14 -26.33
C TRP A 196 6.95 -15.73 -26.98
N LYS A 197 7.04 -16.95 -27.53
CA LYS A 197 5.89 -17.67 -28.05
C LYS A 197 5.01 -18.26 -26.95
N VAL A 198 5.58 -18.59 -25.79
CA VAL A 198 4.84 -19.11 -24.62
C VAL A 198 4.18 -17.98 -23.82
N ILE A 199 4.80 -16.79 -23.78
CA ILE A 199 4.27 -15.62 -23.06
C ILE A 199 3.12 -14.93 -23.82
N LYS A 200 3.09 -15.06 -25.16
CA LYS A 200 1.96 -14.62 -25.99
C LYS A 200 0.77 -15.55 -25.87
#